data_AF-A0AAV6WM53-F1
#
_entry.id   AF-A0AAV6WM53-F1
#
_cell.length_a   1.000
_cell.length_b   1.000
_cell.length_c   1.000
_cell.angle_alpha   90.00
_cell.angle_beta   90.00
_cell.angle_gamma   90.00
#
_symmetry.space_group_name_H-M   'P 1'
#
loop_
_entity.id
_entity.type
_entity.pdbx_description
1 polymer ?
#
loop_
_entity_poly.entity_id
_entity_poly.type
_entity_poly.pdbx_seq_one_letter_code
_entity_poly.pdbx_strand_id
1 'polypeptide(L)'
;MEVGTGPRRPCPKDHHFTDLVLSWSLEDIFYDSLYKYQVEKIPESFESVDQYLGSYVFPLLEEMCTELGSAMETLYKAPFAEIISLNELEHDTLMYEIKVEYWRNRISDRGREPYRTLPGDVVLLSDSKPETPSDLQCVGWTRTKKVLYVVYLPNMIISKRVWNALYMRQNLKIVEKVLCNNDLGEENCEFCAPKCNSQMEEKFGEDLFAKLIESQKETIQASLFKIECNHKSSVELICGPPGIGKTMTVSILLYTLLKMKGMTLFCTPANVAITELASRVMALVKSSSRAESEKNHLSCCPLGDMLIFGNKDRLKVVPGVEEIFLDYRFDRLIKCSLPSTGWKHCVVSMIDFLEDCISQYKIYMENEKIKPKKILEDETIQQPELIKSFLKYARDRYAHMAMPLRESMLTFLTHLPRSFLLEQNFQSMMQLVSLLDCIEMLTFEDRSMTSQELESIFPKKEF
;
A
#
# COMPACT_ATOMS: atom_id res chain seq x y z
N MET A 1 -4.14 45.20 32.95
CA MET A 1 -4.59 43.85 32.56
C MET A 1 -3.54 42.90 33.07
N GLU A 2 -3.80 42.28 34.22
CA GLU A 2 -2.89 41.34 34.86
C GLU A 2 -2.83 40.06 34.02
N VAL A 3 -1.64 39.76 33.50
CA VAL A 3 -1.33 38.49 32.85
C VAL A 3 -1.20 37.46 33.97
N GLY A 4 -2.20 36.58 34.10
CA GLY A 4 -2.23 35.53 35.10
C GLY A 4 -0.96 34.67 35.03
N THR A 5 -0.22 34.64 36.14
CA THR A 5 1.01 33.87 36.32
C THR A 5 0.68 32.44 36.74
N GLY A 6 0.25 31.62 35.78
CA GLY A 6 0.30 30.16 35.94
C GLY A 6 1.74 29.64 35.84
N PRO A 7 2.11 28.54 36.51
CA PRO A 7 3.46 27.98 36.46
C PRO A 7 3.80 27.49 35.04
N ARG A 8 4.83 28.07 34.41
CA ARG A 8 5.35 27.63 33.11
C ARG A 8 6.08 26.29 33.28
N ARG A 9 5.57 25.23 32.64
CA ARG A 9 6.26 23.93 32.59
C ARG A 9 7.49 24.00 31.67
N PRO A 10 8.62 23.40 32.04
CA PRO A 10 9.82 23.39 31.22
C PRO A 10 9.61 22.65 29.89
N CYS A 11 10.34 23.06 28.86
CA CYS A 11 10.33 22.40 27.55
C CYS A 11 10.78 20.94 27.70
N PRO A 12 10.00 19.95 27.24
CA PRO A 12 10.41 18.55 27.26
C PRO A 12 11.56 18.37 26.26
N LYS A 13 12.78 18.36 26.77
CA LYS A 13 13.95 17.91 26.02
C LYS A 13 14.12 16.43 26.36
N ASP A 14 14.24 15.59 25.34
CA ASP A 14 14.63 14.18 25.45
C ASP A 14 13.58 13.17 25.98
N HIS A 15 12.31 13.56 26.12
CA HIS A 15 11.23 12.63 26.48
C HIS A 15 10.54 12.02 25.25
N HIS A 16 10.26 10.70 25.29
CA HIS A 16 9.38 10.07 24.32
C HIS A 16 7.97 10.64 24.47
N PHE A 17 7.33 11.02 23.35
CA PHE A 17 5.99 11.59 23.32
C PHE A 17 4.97 10.80 24.15
N THR A 18 5.05 9.47 24.06
CA THR A 18 4.15 8.56 24.79
C THR A 18 4.30 8.72 26.30
N ASP A 19 5.52 8.79 26.82
CA ASP A 19 5.76 8.93 28.26
C ASP A 19 5.24 10.27 28.78
N LEU A 20 5.41 11.33 27.97
CA LEU A 20 4.91 12.66 28.32
C LEU A 20 3.38 12.68 28.39
N VAL A 21 2.69 12.15 27.38
CA VAL A 21 1.21 12.09 27.36
C VAL A 21 0.68 11.21 28.49
N LEU A 22 1.32 10.06 28.76
CA LEU A 22 0.90 9.16 29.84
C LEU A 22 1.26 9.67 31.24
N SER A 23 2.15 10.66 31.35
CA SER A 23 2.48 11.29 32.64
C SER A 23 1.44 12.33 33.10
N TRP A 24 0.51 12.73 32.23
CA TRP A 24 -0.52 13.70 32.57
C TRP A 24 -1.51 13.11 33.57
N SER A 25 -1.81 13.87 34.61
CA SER A 25 -2.89 13.55 35.54
C SER A 25 -4.26 13.79 34.89
N LEU A 26 -5.32 13.21 35.46
CA LEU A 26 -6.68 13.52 35.03
C LEU A 26 -6.99 15.02 35.18
N GLU A 27 -6.50 15.65 36.25
CA GLU A 27 -6.63 17.09 36.46
C GLU A 27 -5.95 17.89 35.35
N ASP A 28 -4.76 17.47 34.90
CA ASP A 28 -4.05 18.12 33.79
C ASP A 28 -4.86 18.05 32.47
N ILE A 29 -5.55 16.94 32.22
CA ILE A 29 -6.35 16.72 31.01
C ILE A 29 -7.67 17.48 31.07
N PHE A 30 -8.31 17.55 32.24
CA PHE A 30 -9.55 18.31 32.45
C PHE A 30 -9.31 19.81 32.58
N TYR A 31 -8.08 20.22 32.93
CA TYR A 31 -7.72 21.62 32.93
C TYR A 31 -7.67 22.09 31.48
N ASP A 32 -8.74 22.77 31.07
CA ASP A 32 -8.83 23.48 29.79
C ASP A 32 -7.58 24.36 29.68
N SER A 33 -6.59 23.88 28.94
CA SER A 33 -5.35 24.55 28.53
C SER A 33 -4.05 24.36 29.38
N LEU A 34 -3.58 23.12 29.47
CA LEU A 34 -2.35 22.71 30.17
C LEU A 34 -1.09 23.47 29.75
N TYR A 35 -0.94 23.78 28.45
CA TYR A 35 0.21 24.48 27.89
C TYR A 35 -0.15 25.85 27.29
N LYS A 36 -1.33 26.40 27.56
CA LYS A 36 -1.81 27.67 26.98
C LYS A 36 -0.81 28.80 26.97
N TYR A 37 -0.08 28.94 28.08
CA TYR A 37 0.84 30.04 28.31
C TYR A 37 2.22 29.80 27.68
N GLN A 38 2.46 28.60 27.15
CA GLN A 38 3.63 28.22 26.37
C GLN A 38 3.34 28.13 24.86
N VAL A 39 2.05 28.11 24.48
CA VAL A 39 1.63 28.23 23.08
C VAL A 39 1.77 29.69 22.65
N GLU A 40 2.84 29.96 21.90
CA GLU A 40 3.09 31.27 21.29
C GLU A 40 2.51 31.32 19.87
N LYS A 41 2.24 32.53 19.36
CA LYS A 41 1.83 32.72 17.96
C LYS A 41 2.98 32.26 17.05
N ILE A 42 2.69 31.34 16.13
CA ILE A 42 3.67 30.88 15.14
C ILE A 42 4.13 32.08 14.29
N PRO A 43 5.44 32.39 14.24
CA PRO A 43 5.99 33.48 13.44
C PRO A 43 5.77 33.28 11.93
N GLU A 44 5.77 34.38 11.18
CA GLU A 44 5.73 34.34 9.70
C GLU A 44 7.10 33.99 9.08
N SER A 45 8.18 34.20 9.84
CA SER A 45 9.56 33.87 9.44
C SER A 45 10.34 33.33 10.63
N PHE A 46 11.38 32.54 10.34
CA PHE A 46 12.19 31.87 11.35
C PHE A 46 13.67 32.17 11.11
N GLU A 47 14.41 32.41 12.19
CA GLU A 47 15.85 32.67 12.18
C GLU A 47 16.67 31.38 12.07
N SER A 48 16.09 30.24 12.45
CA SER A 48 16.74 28.94 12.38
C SER A 48 15.75 27.80 12.25
N VAL A 49 16.25 26.65 11.78
CA VAL A 49 15.49 25.38 11.76
C VAL A 49 15.07 24.97 13.16
N ASP A 50 15.91 25.20 14.18
CA ASP A 50 15.57 24.86 15.57
C ASP A 50 14.42 25.71 16.10
N GLN A 51 14.38 27.00 15.77
CA GLN A 51 13.26 27.88 16.11
C GLN A 51 11.98 27.41 15.41
N TYR A 52 12.06 27.06 14.13
CA TYR A 52 10.94 26.51 13.37
C TYR A 52 10.37 25.26 14.02
N LEU A 53 11.19 24.22 14.20
CA LEU A 53 10.74 22.94 14.76
C LEU A 53 10.26 23.09 16.21
N GLY A 54 10.95 23.91 17.02
CA GLY A 54 10.57 24.20 18.40
C GLY A 54 9.22 24.89 18.55
N SER A 55 8.81 25.72 17.58
CA SER A 55 7.55 26.48 17.64
C SER A 55 6.29 25.60 17.60
N TYR A 56 6.39 24.37 17.10
CA TYR A 56 5.26 23.44 16.98
C TYR A 56 5.14 22.45 18.16
N VAL A 57 6.11 22.42 19.08
CA VAL A 57 6.14 21.47 20.20
C VAL A 57 4.94 21.68 21.13
N PHE A 58 4.73 22.89 21.65
CA PHE A 58 3.61 23.18 22.56
C PHE A 58 2.24 23.16 21.87
N PRO A 59 2.06 23.70 20.63
CA PRO A 59 0.81 23.54 19.89
C PRO A 59 0.38 22.06 19.75
N LEU A 60 1.33 21.17 19.44
CA LEU A 60 1.06 19.73 19.31
C LEU A 60 0.63 19.08 20.64
N LEU A 61 1.30 19.43 21.75
CA LEU A 61 0.93 18.91 23.07
C LEU A 61 -0.44 19.40 23.51
N GLU A 62 -0.74 20.67 23.25
CA GLU A 62 -2.04 21.26 23.56
C GLU A 62 -3.16 20.64 22.72
N GLU A 63 -2.92 20.38 21.43
CA GLU A 63 -3.86 19.68 20.55
C GLU A 63 -4.18 18.27 21.07
N MET A 64 -3.16 17.49 21.44
CA MET A 64 -3.33 16.16 22.02
C MET A 64 -4.07 16.21 23.37
N CYS A 65 -3.72 17.17 24.23
CA CYS A 65 -4.38 17.34 25.54
C CYS A 65 -5.87 17.68 25.37
N THR A 66 -6.18 18.59 24.44
CA THR A 66 -7.55 18.98 24.11
C THR A 66 -8.36 17.82 23.53
N GLU A 67 -7.74 17.00 22.66
CA GLU A 67 -8.38 15.82 22.08
C GLU A 67 -8.72 14.77 23.16
N LEU A 68 -7.81 14.51 24.10
CA LEU A 68 -8.07 13.64 25.25
C LEU A 68 -9.15 14.22 26.16
N GLY A 69 -9.11 15.52 26.47
CA GLY A 69 -10.13 16.20 27.28
C GLY A 69 -11.52 16.06 26.68
N SER A 70 -11.66 16.34 25.38
CA SER A 70 -12.94 16.19 24.66
C SER A 70 -13.44 14.74 24.64
N ALA A 71 -12.53 13.77 24.54
CA ALA A 71 -12.90 12.36 24.66
C ALA A 71 -13.34 11.98 26.08
N MET A 72 -12.73 12.57 27.12
CA MET A 72 -13.15 12.37 28.50
C MET A 72 -14.56 12.91 28.77
N GLU A 73 -14.95 14.03 28.15
CA GLU A 73 -16.32 14.54 28.23
C GLU A 73 -17.36 13.60 27.56
N THR A 74 -16.91 12.75 26.64
CA THR A 74 -17.78 11.85 25.86
C THR A 74 -17.61 10.36 26.18
N LEU A 75 -17.05 10.02 27.36
CA LEU A 75 -16.79 8.64 27.80
C LEU A 75 -18.03 7.73 27.80
N TYR A 76 -19.21 8.26 28.09
CA TYR A 76 -20.46 7.49 28.04
C TYR A 76 -20.80 6.94 26.64
N LYS A 77 -20.13 7.42 25.59
CA LYS A 77 -20.25 6.89 24.22
C LYS A 77 -19.10 5.97 23.84
N ALA A 78 -18.00 5.99 24.59
CA ALA A 78 -16.78 5.29 24.24
C ALA A 78 -16.94 3.76 24.32
N PRO A 79 -16.29 3.00 23.43
CA PRO A 79 -16.12 1.57 23.58
C PRO A 79 -15.40 1.23 24.89
N PHE A 80 -15.81 0.14 25.53
CA PHE A 80 -15.21 -0.33 26.78
C PHE A 80 -15.17 -1.86 26.85
N ALA A 81 -14.28 -2.41 27.67
CA ALA A 81 -14.19 -3.85 27.92
C ALA A 81 -13.87 -4.12 29.39
N GLU A 82 -14.27 -5.29 29.88
CA GLU A 82 -13.91 -5.78 31.21
C GLU A 82 -12.55 -6.48 31.16
N ILE A 83 -11.67 -6.18 32.12
CA ILE A 83 -10.34 -6.79 32.23
C ILE A 83 -10.45 -8.16 32.89
N ILE A 84 -9.91 -9.16 32.22
CA ILE A 84 -9.78 -10.53 32.71
C ILE A 84 -8.49 -10.68 33.54
N SER A 85 -7.38 -10.15 33.03
CA SER A 85 -6.08 -10.24 33.70
C SER A 85 -5.19 -9.06 33.35
N LEU A 86 -4.33 -8.67 34.30
CA LEU A 86 -3.32 -7.63 34.16
C LEU A 86 -2.01 -8.19 34.71
N ASN A 87 -1.04 -8.41 33.83
CA ASN A 87 0.27 -8.96 34.17
C ASN A 87 1.35 -7.94 33.85
N GLU A 88 2.27 -7.70 34.78
CA GLU A 88 3.44 -6.86 34.53
C GLU A 88 4.50 -7.66 33.78
N LEU A 89 5.17 -7.06 32.80
CA LEU A 89 6.23 -7.70 32.03
C LEU A 89 7.58 -7.43 32.71
N GLU A 90 8.27 -8.49 33.14
CA GLU A 90 9.43 -8.45 34.05
C GLU A 90 10.67 -7.66 33.56
N HIS A 91 10.67 -7.10 32.34
CA HIS A 91 11.86 -6.52 31.70
C HIS A 91 11.76 -5.01 31.40
N ASP A 92 10.60 -4.37 31.62
CA ASP A 92 10.43 -2.93 31.36
C ASP A 92 9.42 -2.34 32.36
N THR A 93 9.84 -1.33 33.13
CA THR A 93 9.14 -0.85 34.34
C THR A 93 7.75 -0.21 34.12
N LEU A 94 7.23 -0.21 32.89
CA LEU A 94 5.95 0.41 32.51
C LEU A 94 5.14 -0.42 31.50
N MET A 95 5.48 -1.69 31.27
CA MET A 95 4.81 -2.52 30.26
C MET A 95 3.92 -3.59 30.92
N TYR A 96 2.65 -3.59 30.54
CA TYR A 96 1.64 -4.51 31.08
C TYR A 96 0.97 -5.30 29.94
N GLU A 97 0.79 -6.60 30.15
CA GLU A 97 -0.09 -7.43 29.35
C GLU A 97 -1.51 -7.40 29.97
N ILE A 98 -2.45 -6.80 29.24
CA ILE A 98 -3.84 -6.67 29.66
C ILE A 98 -4.70 -7.56 28.77
N LYS A 99 -5.39 -8.53 29.36
CA LYS A 99 -6.38 -9.36 28.69
C LYS A 99 -7.77 -8.85 29.00
N VAL A 100 -8.57 -8.60 27.97
CA VAL A 100 -9.97 -8.15 28.11
C VAL A 100 -10.93 -9.19 27.55
N GLU A 101 -12.18 -9.17 28.00
CA GLU A 101 -13.21 -10.12 27.60
C GLU A 101 -13.65 -9.91 26.14
N TYR A 102 -14.46 -8.89 25.88
CA TYR A 102 -14.77 -8.41 24.54
C TYR A 102 -15.14 -6.92 24.61
N TRP A 103 -14.83 -6.19 23.53
CA TRP A 103 -15.18 -4.78 23.43
C TRP A 103 -16.68 -4.59 23.24
N ARG A 104 -17.27 -3.73 24.07
CA ARG A 104 -18.69 -3.37 24.07
C ARG A 104 -18.83 -1.93 23.61
N ASN A 105 -19.64 -1.72 22.58
CA ASN A 105 -20.07 -0.37 22.18
C ASN A 105 -21.28 0.01 23.04
N ARG A 106 -21.25 1.16 23.71
CA ARG A 106 -22.38 1.63 24.52
C ARG A 106 -23.59 2.03 23.67
N ILE A 107 -23.33 2.51 22.46
CA ILE A 107 -24.36 2.83 21.47
C ILE A 107 -24.49 1.62 20.53
N SER A 108 -25.62 0.93 20.61
CA SER A 108 -25.97 -0.18 19.74
C SER A 108 -26.48 0.34 18.39
N ASP A 109 -25.59 0.78 17.51
CA ASP A 109 -25.92 0.88 16.09
C ASP A 109 -25.99 -0.55 15.53
N ARG A 110 -27.20 -1.02 15.20
CA ARG A 110 -27.41 -2.36 14.63
C ARG A 110 -26.59 -2.48 13.35
N GLY A 111 -25.44 -3.17 13.41
CA GLY A 111 -24.57 -3.43 12.26
C GLY A 111 -23.14 -2.91 12.37
N ARG A 112 -22.75 -2.17 13.42
CA ARG A 112 -21.32 -1.85 13.64
C ARG A 112 -20.62 -3.03 14.35
N GLU A 113 -19.50 -3.47 13.77
CA GLU A 113 -18.61 -4.42 14.45
C GLU A 113 -18.14 -3.85 15.80
N PRO A 114 -17.91 -4.71 16.81
CA PRO A 114 -17.23 -4.30 18.03
C PRO A 114 -15.89 -3.63 17.70
N TYR A 115 -15.58 -2.57 18.45
CA TYR A 115 -14.30 -1.89 18.31
C TYR A 115 -13.12 -2.87 18.51
N ARG A 116 -12.04 -2.64 17.76
CA ARG A 116 -10.78 -3.39 17.87
C ARG A 116 -9.66 -2.40 18.14
N THR A 117 -8.79 -2.76 19.08
CA THR A 117 -7.61 -1.96 19.43
C THR A 117 -6.64 -1.86 18.27
N LEU A 118 -6.14 -0.65 18.05
CA LEU A 118 -5.11 -0.29 17.08
C LEU A 118 -3.84 0.14 17.81
N PRO A 119 -2.66 -0.03 17.20
CA PRO A 119 -1.42 0.51 17.73
C PRO A 119 -1.53 2.03 17.98
N GLY A 120 -1.12 2.47 19.17
CA GLY A 120 -1.18 3.88 19.58
C GLY A 120 -2.53 4.34 20.14
N ASP A 121 -3.51 3.44 20.29
CA ASP A 121 -4.72 3.77 21.04
C ASP A 121 -4.38 4.05 22.50
N VAL A 122 -4.96 5.11 23.03
CA VAL A 122 -4.89 5.43 24.46
C VAL A 122 -6.08 4.77 25.12
N VAL A 123 -5.87 4.24 26.33
CA VAL A 123 -6.95 3.64 27.10
C VAL A 123 -6.93 4.12 28.53
N LEU A 124 -8.12 4.27 29.09
CA LEU A 124 -8.34 4.60 30.48
C LEU A 124 -8.63 3.31 31.26
N LEU A 125 -7.91 3.08 32.34
CA LEU A 125 -8.19 2.01 33.29
C LEU A 125 -9.03 2.56 34.45
N SER A 126 -10.14 1.90 34.76
CA SER A 126 -11.07 2.32 35.81
C SER A 126 -11.55 1.13 36.62
N ASP A 127 -11.83 1.31 37.91
CA ASP A 127 -12.39 0.30 38.82
C ASP A 127 -13.93 0.31 38.88
N SER A 128 -14.53 1.21 38.14
CA SER A 128 -15.96 1.30 37.87
C SER A 128 -16.16 1.58 36.39
N LYS A 129 -17.36 1.33 35.86
CA LYS A 129 -17.70 1.68 34.49
C LYS A 129 -17.98 3.20 34.45
N PRO A 130 -17.06 4.05 33.92
CA PRO A 130 -17.23 5.50 34.04
C PRO A 130 -18.32 5.97 33.05
N GLU A 131 -19.32 6.69 33.53
CA GLU A 131 -20.35 7.32 32.68
C GLU A 131 -20.11 8.83 32.56
N THR A 132 -19.50 9.44 33.57
CA THR A 132 -19.19 10.87 33.59
C THR A 132 -17.73 11.13 33.99
N PRO A 133 -17.15 12.30 33.63
CA PRO A 133 -15.87 12.76 34.14
C PRO A 133 -15.77 12.72 35.68
N SER A 134 -16.88 12.99 36.37
CA SER A 134 -16.95 12.99 37.83
C SER A 134 -16.75 11.61 38.45
N ASP A 135 -17.13 10.54 37.73
CA ASP A 135 -16.94 9.16 38.20
C ASP A 135 -15.45 8.81 38.33
N LEU A 136 -14.59 9.48 37.56
CA LEU A 136 -13.13 9.30 37.61
C LEU A 136 -12.47 10.05 38.77
N GLN A 137 -13.15 11.02 39.37
CA GLN A 137 -12.65 11.82 40.49
C GLN A 137 -13.11 11.27 41.86
N CYS A 138 -13.95 10.23 41.89
CA CYS A 138 -14.40 9.59 43.13
C CYS A 138 -13.27 8.77 43.78
N VAL A 139 -12.49 9.43 44.65
CA VAL A 139 -11.39 8.82 45.40
C VAL A 139 -11.94 7.90 46.50
N GLY A 140 -12.02 6.60 46.21
CA GLY A 140 -12.50 5.60 47.18
C GLY A 140 -12.06 4.19 46.83
N TRP A 141 -10.81 3.85 47.14
CA TRP A 141 -10.28 2.51 46.88
C TRP A 141 -10.84 1.49 47.88
N THR A 142 -12.09 1.03 47.67
CA THR A 142 -12.73 0.02 48.54
C THR A 142 -12.36 -1.41 48.14
N ARG A 143 -11.98 -2.21 49.12
CA ARG A 143 -11.18 -3.43 48.99
C ARG A 143 -12.03 -4.71 48.81
N THR A 144 -12.94 -4.73 47.83
CA THR A 144 -13.74 -5.93 47.49
C THR A 144 -13.76 -6.15 45.98
N LYS A 145 -13.48 -7.40 45.54
CA LYS A 145 -13.36 -7.89 44.14
C LYS A 145 -13.75 -6.85 43.08
N LYS A 146 -12.75 -6.09 42.63
CA LYS A 146 -12.91 -5.02 41.64
C LYS A 146 -12.86 -5.60 40.24
N VAL A 147 -14.00 -5.51 39.55
CA VAL A 147 -14.03 -5.62 38.11
C VAL A 147 -13.35 -4.36 37.57
N LEU A 148 -12.26 -4.53 36.83
CA LEU A 148 -11.58 -3.41 36.17
C LEU A 148 -12.12 -3.27 34.75
N TYR A 149 -12.19 -2.04 34.28
CA TYR A 149 -12.64 -1.69 32.94
C TYR A 149 -11.53 -0.97 32.18
N VAL A 150 -11.45 -1.25 30.89
CA VAL A 150 -10.70 -0.47 29.91
C VAL A 150 -11.68 0.34 29.10
N VAL A 151 -11.44 1.64 28.94
CA VAL A 151 -12.25 2.54 28.12
C VAL A 151 -11.37 3.17 27.05
N TYR A 152 -11.85 3.18 25.81
CA TYR A 152 -11.12 3.76 24.69
C TYR A 152 -11.00 5.28 24.80
N LEU A 153 -9.80 5.79 24.48
CA LEU A 153 -9.50 7.19 24.25
C LEU A 153 -8.83 7.37 22.87
N PRO A 154 -8.82 8.59 22.31
CA PRO A 154 -8.26 8.87 20.99
C PRO A 154 -6.84 8.34 20.78
N ASN A 155 -6.58 7.92 19.53
CA ASN A 155 -5.31 7.35 19.12
C ASN A 155 -4.22 8.42 18.99
N MET A 156 -3.10 8.23 19.66
CA MET A 156 -1.99 9.21 19.69
C MET A 156 -0.98 9.06 18.53
N ILE A 157 -1.19 8.14 17.57
CA ILE A 157 -0.15 7.78 16.57
C ILE A 157 0.17 8.94 15.63
N ILE A 158 -0.80 9.79 15.30
CA ILE A 158 -0.59 10.95 14.42
C ILE A 158 0.30 11.95 15.14
N SER A 159 -0.08 12.34 16.35
CA SER A 159 0.67 13.28 17.17
C SER A 159 2.07 12.76 17.49
N LYS A 160 2.21 11.46 17.76
CA LYS A 160 3.52 10.80 17.92
C LYS A 160 4.38 10.88 16.66
N ARG A 161 3.80 10.72 15.47
CA ARG A 161 4.53 10.85 14.20
C ARG A 161 4.98 12.29 13.94
N VAL A 162 4.12 13.27 14.22
CA VAL A 162 4.48 14.69 14.13
C VAL A 162 5.59 15.02 15.12
N TRP A 163 5.47 14.58 16.38
CA TRP A 163 6.51 14.73 17.39
C TRP A 163 7.85 14.18 16.88
N ASN A 164 7.88 12.92 16.44
CA ASN A 164 9.11 12.33 15.90
C ASN A 164 9.68 13.12 14.72
N ALA A 165 8.84 13.68 13.85
CA ALA A 165 9.28 14.53 12.74
C ALA A 165 9.90 15.85 13.24
N LEU A 166 9.36 16.47 14.29
CA LEU A 166 9.92 17.69 14.89
C LEU A 166 11.32 17.47 15.47
N TYR A 167 11.64 16.25 15.92
CA TYR A 167 12.97 15.90 16.44
C TYR A 167 13.86 15.19 15.41
N MET A 168 13.39 14.98 14.17
CA MET A 168 14.18 14.34 13.12
C MET A 168 15.25 15.31 12.59
N ARG A 169 16.53 15.02 12.85
CA ARG A 169 17.65 15.89 12.47
C ARG A 169 18.27 15.58 11.10
N GLN A 170 17.71 14.65 10.35
CA GLN A 170 18.23 14.23 9.05
C GLN A 170 17.63 15.05 7.92
N ASN A 171 18.44 15.33 6.89
CA ASN A 171 18.00 16.01 5.65
C ASN A 171 17.38 17.42 5.86
N LEU A 172 17.89 18.19 6.82
CA LEU A 172 17.39 19.54 7.13
C LEU A 172 17.54 20.56 5.98
N LYS A 173 18.35 20.24 4.95
CA LYS A 173 18.51 21.06 3.74
C LYS A 173 17.19 21.45 3.07
N ILE A 174 16.18 20.57 3.13
CA ILE A 174 14.85 20.89 2.58
C ILE A 174 14.13 21.91 3.45
N VAL A 175 14.22 21.80 4.77
CA VAL A 175 13.62 22.72 5.74
C VAL A 175 14.31 24.08 5.64
N GLU A 176 15.64 24.11 5.60
CA GLU A 176 16.43 25.32 5.38
C GLU A 176 15.98 26.06 4.12
N LYS A 177 15.76 25.34 3.01
CA LYS A 177 15.26 25.91 1.76
C LYS A 177 13.84 26.44 1.84
N VAL A 178 12.96 25.80 2.61
CA VAL A 178 11.60 26.31 2.86
C VAL A 178 11.64 27.59 3.70
N LEU A 179 12.56 27.68 4.68
CA LEU A 179 12.69 28.83 5.56
C LEU A 179 13.37 30.03 4.89
N CYS A 180 14.37 29.78 4.04
CA CYS A 180 15.09 30.80 3.28
C CYS A 180 14.30 31.20 2.01
N ASN A 181 13.34 32.13 2.15
CA ASN A 181 12.52 32.65 1.05
C ASN A 181 13.32 33.20 -0.17
N ASN A 182 14.61 33.51 0.00
CA ASN A 182 15.45 34.09 -1.05
C ASN A 182 15.77 33.11 -2.19
N ASP A 183 15.64 31.80 -1.98
CA ASP A 183 16.08 30.77 -2.95
C ASP A 183 14.93 30.14 -3.78
N LEU A 184 13.66 30.43 -3.45
CA LEU A 184 12.52 29.89 -4.20
C LEU A 184 12.43 30.42 -5.64
N GLY A 185 13.21 31.46 -5.96
CA GLY A 185 13.37 32.02 -7.30
C GLY A 185 14.79 31.88 -7.89
N GLU A 186 15.67 31.08 -7.29
CA GLU A 186 17.02 30.87 -7.85
C GLU A 186 16.95 30.26 -9.25
N GLU A 187 17.71 30.85 -10.17
CA GLU A 187 17.87 30.41 -11.55
C GLU A 187 18.40 28.98 -11.62
N ASN A 188 18.11 28.33 -12.75
CA ASN A 188 18.59 26.99 -13.07
C ASN A 188 20.10 26.91 -12.86
N CYS A 189 20.58 25.79 -12.32
CA CYS A 189 22.01 25.60 -12.12
C CYS A 189 22.77 25.78 -13.44
N GLU A 190 23.65 26.79 -13.50
CA GLU A 190 24.45 27.14 -14.68
C GLU A 190 25.24 25.95 -15.23
N PHE A 191 25.67 25.04 -14.36
CA PHE A 191 26.44 23.85 -14.72
C PHE A 191 25.57 22.69 -15.26
N CYS A 192 24.28 22.63 -14.93
CA CYS A 192 23.37 21.55 -15.32
C CYS A 192 22.42 21.93 -16.46
N ALA A 193 22.08 23.21 -16.62
CA ALA A 193 21.18 23.72 -17.66
C ALA A 193 21.52 23.26 -19.11
N PRO A 194 22.79 23.20 -19.54
CA PRO A 194 23.12 22.86 -20.94
C PRO A 194 22.83 21.40 -21.32
N LYS A 195 22.76 20.47 -20.36
CA LYS A 195 22.62 19.02 -20.63
C LYS A 195 21.18 18.56 -20.82
N CYS A 196 20.22 19.37 -20.40
CA CYS A 196 18.87 18.88 -20.12
C CYS A 196 17.84 19.32 -21.18
N ASN A 197 18.16 20.26 -22.07
CA ASN A 197 17.26 20.68 -23.16
C ASN A 197 17.13 19.67 -24.32
N SER A 198 18.13 18.81 -24.55
CA SER A 198 18.15 17.92 -25.73
C SER A 198 17.55 16.51 -25.50
N GLN A 199 17.15 16.16 -24.27
CA GLN A 199 16.65 14.82 -23.92
C GLN A 199 15.20 14.79 -23.41
N MET A 200 14.52 15.94 -23.34
CA MET A 200 13.21 16.04 -22.69
C MET A 200 12.06 15.57 -23.60
N GLU A 201 12.07 15.87 -24.89
CA GLU A 201 10.96 15.48 -25.78
C GLU A 201 10.87 13.95 -25.94
N GLU A 202 12.01 13.26 -26.00
CA GLU A 202 12.11 11.81 -26.14
C GLU A 202 11.64 11.05 -24.88
N LYS A 203 11.79 11.63 -23.67
CA LYS A 203 11.44 10.99 -22.39
C LYS A 203 9.97 11.11 -22.01
N PHE A 204 9.22 12.07 -22.57
CA PHE A 204 7.90 12.47 -22.03
C PHE A 204 6.70 11.95 -22.82
N GLY A 205 6.91 11.45 -24.05
CA GLY A 205 5.83 11.02 -24.93
C GLY A 205 5.06 12.21 -25.51
N GLU A 206 5.16 12.39 -26.82
CA GLU A 206 4.60 13.53 -27.58
C GLU A 206 3.08 13.74 -27.30
N ASP A 207 2.32 12.65 -27.19
CA ASP A 207 0.87 12.66 -26.95
C ASP A 207 0.43 13.21 -25.58
N LEU A 208 1.29 13.10 -24.55
CA LEU A 208 0.98 13.58 -23.21
C LEU A 208 1.23 15.08 -23.09
N PHE A 209 2.27 15.56 -23.76
CA PHE A 209 2.59 16.99 -23.84
C PHE A 209 1.51 17.79 -24.57
N ALA A 210 0.89 17.22 -25.61
CA ALA A 210 -0.19 17.86 -26.35
C ALA A 210 -1.43 18.17 -25.49
N LYS A 211 -1.62 17.47 -24.36
CA LYS A 211 -2.75 17.66 -23.45
C LYS A 211 -2.53 18.74 -22.39
N LEU A 212 -1.29 19.23 -22.25
CA LEU A 212 -0.91 20.22 -21.25
C LEU A 212 -0.93 21.64 -21.82
N ILE A 213 -1.37 22.59 -20.99
CA ILE A 213 -1.24 24.03 -21.28
C ILE A 213 0.22 24.44 -21.06
N GLU A 214 0.69 25.46 -21.78
CA GLU A 214 2.08 25.92 -21.76
C GLU A 214 2.64 26.17 -20.36
N SER A 215 1.88 26.83 -19.48
CA SER A 215 2.29 27.05 -18.09
C SER A 215 2.51 25.76 -17.29
N GLN A 216 1.74 24.71 -17.57
CA GLN A 216 1.92 23.40 -16.94
C GLN A 216 3.18 22.71 -17.46
N LYS A 217 3.50 22.86 -18.76
CA LYS A 217 4.72 22.33 -19.36
C LYS A 217 5.96 22.98 -18.77
N GLU A 218 5.97 24.30 -18.71
CA GLU A 218 7.06 25.08 -18.11
C GLU A 218 7.30 24.68 -16.65
N THR A 219 6.22 24.50 -15.87
CA THR A 219 6.30 24.06 -14.48
C THR A 219 6.92 22.65 -14.33
N ILE A 220 6.48 21.69 -15.16
CA ILE A 220 7.00 20.33 -15.12
C ILE A 220 8.47 20.32 -15.57
N GLN A 221 8.81 21.07 -16.61
CA GLN A 221 10.18 21.20 -17.10
C GLN A 221 11.09 21.79 -16.03
N ALA A 222 10.73 22.92 -15.42
CA ALA A 222 11.45 23.54 -14.32
C ALA A 222 11.70 22.57 -13.16
N SER A 223 10.66 21.83 -12.76
CA SER A 223 10.76 20.81 -11.70
C SER A 223 11.76 19.71 -12.05
N LEU A 224 11.77 19.25 -13.29
CA LEU A 224 12.65 18.17 -13.74
C LEU A 224 14.11 18.59 -13.87
N PHE A 225 14.38 19.82 -14.34
CA PHE A 225 15.74 20.38 -14.33
C PHE A 225 16.33 20.39 -12.92
N LYS A 226 15.52 20.73 -11.91
CA LYS A 226 15.95 20.72 -10.51
C LYS A 226 16.17 19.30 -9.98
N ILE A 227 15.39 18.31 -10.43
CA ILE A 227 15.54 16.90 -10.02
C ILE A 227 16.79 16.25 -10.62
N GLU A 228 17.15 16.55 -11.87
CA GLU A 228 18.40 16.05 -12.48
C GLU A 228 19.66 16.70 -11.86
N CYS A 229 19.49 17.78 -11.08
CA CYS A 229 20.57 18.49 -10.40
C CYS A 229 21.01 17.78 -9.10
N ASN A 230 21.79 16.69 -9.24
CA ASN A 230 22.21 15.84 -8.11
C ASN A 230 23.06 16.52 -7.02
N HIS A 231 23.51 17.76 -7.22
CA HIS A 231 24.38 18.46 -6.29
C HIS A 231 23.66 19.58 -5.49
N LYS A 232 22.40 19.89 -5.80
CA LYS A 232 21.62 20.94 -5.13
C LYS A 232 20.24 20.43 -4.74
N SER A 233 19.88 20.54 -3.46
CA SER A 233 18.50 20.29 -3.02
C SER A 233 17.57 21.38 -3.58
N SER A 234 16.30 21.09 -3.79
CA SER A 234 15.34 22.06 -4.32
C SER A 234 13.96 21.87 -3.71
N VAL A 235 13.23 22.97 -3.60
CA VAL A 235 11.81 23.00 -3.23
C VAL A 235 11.09 23.76 -4.31
N GLU A 236 9.97 23.22 -4.77
CA GLU A 236 9.13 23.83 -5.80
C GLU A 236 7.69 23.92 -5.33
N LEU A 237 7.07 25.08 -5.57
CA LEU A 237 5.66 25.30 -5.28
C LEU A 237 4.85 25.27 -6.58
N ILE A 238 4.10 24.19 -6.79
CA ILE A 238 3.12 24.11 -7.88
C ILE A 238 1.78 24.60 -7.35
N CYS A 239 1.43 25.84 -7.66
CA CYS A 239 0.17 26.46 -7.27
C CYS A 239 -0.73 26.75 -8.49
N GLY A 240 -2.03 26.80 -8.27
CA GLY A 240 -2.99 27.12 -9.32
C GLY A 240 -4.42 27.20 -8.80
N PRO A 241 -5.28 28.03 -9.40
CA PRO A 241 -6.71 28.09 -9.06
C PRO A 241 -7.43 26.73 -9.14
N PRO A 242 -8.59 26.57 -8.48
CA PRO A 242 -9.45 25.40 -8.66
C PRO A 242 -9.78 25.17 -10.15
N GLY A 243 -9.77 23.91 -10.59
CA GLY A 243 -10.15 23.53 -11.96
C GLY A 243 -9.03 23.53 -13.01
N ILE A 244 -7.83 24.07 -12.74
CA ILE A 244 -6.73 24.16 -13.74
C ILE A 244 -5.91 22.85 -13.84
N GLY A 245 -6.47 21.73 -13.41
CA GLY A 245 -5.84 20.43 -13.60
C GLY A 245 -4.55 20.21 -12.80
N LYS A 246 -4.39 20.81 -11.61
CA LYS A 246 -3.23 20.55 -10.71
C LYS A 246 -2.92 19.07 -10.55
N THR A 247 -3.94 18.25 -10.28
CA THR A 247 -3.82 16.80 -10.15
C THR A 247 -3.31 16.15 -11.43
N MET A 248 -3.71 16.68 -12.60
CA MET A 248 -3.22 16.20 -13.91
C MET A 248 -1.74 16.55 -14.10
N THR A 249 -1.34 17.80 -13.80
CA THR A 249 0.07 18.22 -13.82
C THR A 249 0.94 17.32 -12.94
N VAL A 250 0.52 17.08 -11.69
CA VAL A 250 1.23 16.19 -10.76
C VAL A 250 1.23 14.73 -11.25
N SER A 251 0.14 14.24 -11.84
CA SER A 251 0.07 12.87 -12.40
C SER A 251 1.10 12.69 -13.52
N ILE A 252 1.24 13.68 -14.40
CA ILE A 252 2.19 13.64 -15.51
C ILE A 252 3.62 13.75 -14.98
N LEU A 253 3.88 14.65 -14.03
CA LEU A 253 5.19 14.75 -13.37
C LEU A 253 5.61 13.41 -12.74
N LEU A 254 4.72 12.76 -11.98
CA LEU A 254 4.99 11.46 -11.37
C LEU A 254 5.23 10.35 -12.41
N TYR A 255 4.46 10.36 -13.50
CA TYR A 255 4.66 9.42 -14.59
C TYR A 255 6.01 9.63 -15.29
N THR A 256 6.42 10.88 -15.54
CA THR A 256 7.74 11.20 -16.10
C THR A 256 8.86 10.75 -15.16
N LEU A 257 8.73 11.00 -13.85
CA LEU A 257 9.71 10.55 -12.85
C LEU A 257 9.83 9.02 -12.79
N LEU A 258 8.71 8.31 -12.95
CA LEU A 258 8.69 6.86 -13.06
C LEU A 258 9.48 6.37 -14.29
N LYS A 259 9.30 7.01 -15.46
CA LYS A 259 10.08 6.68 -16.67
C LYS A 259 11.57 6.99 -16.52
N MET A 260 11.91 8.01 -15.74
CA MET A 260 13.29 8.34 -15.38
C MET A 260 13.90 7.38 -14.33
N LYS A 261 13.12 6.39 -13.85
CA LYS A 261 13.53 5.45 -12.78
C LYS A 261 13.93 6.14 -11.47
N GLY A 262 13.37 7.32 -11.20
CA GLY A 262 13.60 8.07 -9.97
C GLY A 262 12.79 7.50 -8.81
N MET A 263 13.43 7.24 -7.67
CA MET A 263 12.72 6.87 -6.44
C MET A 263 11.90 8.05 -5.93
N THR A 264 10.58 7.98 -6.13
CA THR A 264 9.67 9.09 -5.83
C THR A 264 8.70 8.67 -4.72
N LEU A 265 8.61 9.50 -3.67
CA LEU A 265 7.60 9.37 -2.62
C LEU A 265 6.52 10.44 -2.84
N PHE A 266 5.27 10.01 -3.00
CA PHE A 266 4.11 10.89 -3.04
C PHE A 266 3.32 10.81 -1.74
N CYS A 267 2.97 11.96 -1.17
CA CYS A 267 2.17 12.06 0.05
C CYS A 267 1.07 13.11 -0.11
N THR A 268 -0.05 12.90 0.57
CA THR A 268 -1.16 13.87 0.68
C THR A 268 -1.87 13.64 2.02
N PRO A 269 -2.42 14.69 2.65
CA PRO A 269 -3.19 14.54 3.89
C PRO A 269 -4.49 13.74 3.70
N ALA A 270 -5.04 13.67 2.49
CA ALA A 270 -6.30 13.00 2.20
C ALA A 270 -6.09 11.64 1.52
N ASN A 271 -6.52 10.55 2.17
CA ASN A 271 -6.44 9.19 1.64
C ASN A 271 -7.06 9.02 0.24
N VAL A 272 -8.21 9.66 0.00
CA VAL A 272 -8.91 9.58 -1.30
C VAL A 272 -8.09 10.21 -2.43
N ALA A 273 -7.30 11.24 -2.13
CA ALA A 273 -6.42 11.85 -3.12
C ALA A 273 -5.23 10.94 -3.50
N ILE A 274 -4.79 10.05 -2.60
CA ILE A 274 -3.77 9.03 -2.91
C ILE A 274 -4.29 8.09 -4.00
N THR A 275 -5.46 7.50 -3.79
CA THR A 275 -6.04 6.52 -4.71
C THR A 275 -6.48 7.16 -6.03
N GLU A 276 -7.03 8.37 -5.99
CA GLU A 276 -7.34 9.13 -7.20
C GLU A 276 -6.08 9.37 -8.05
N LEU A 277 -5.02 9.91 -7.46
CA LEU A 277 -3.80 10.21 -8.20
C LEU A 277 -3.14 8.93 -8.72
N ALA A 278 -3.08 7.88 -7.89
CA ALA A 278 -2.51 6.61 -8.30
C ALA A 278 -3.27 5.97 -9.47
N SER A 279 -4.61 6.07 -9.48
CA SER A 279 -5.43 5.61 -10.61
C SER A 279 -5.08 6.36 -11.91
N ARG A 280 -4.86 7.67 -11.84
CA ARG A 280 -4.48 8.52 -12.99
C ARG A 280 -3.10 8.14 -13.52
N VAL A 281 -2.10 8.00 -12.63
CA VAL A 281 -0.74 7.59 -13.03
C VAL A 281 -0.76 6.19 -13.62
N MET A 282 -1.48 5.25 -13.03
CA MET A 282 -1.61 3.89 -13.56
C MET A 282 -2.29 3.88 -14.94
N ALA A 283 -3.27 4.75 -15.18
CA ALA A 283 -3.88 4.90 -16.50
C ALA A 283 -2.85 5.39 -17.55
N LEU A 284 -1.96 6.32 -17.18
CA LEU A 284 -0.87 6.78 -18.04
C LEU A 284 0.10 5.63 -18.37
N VAL A 285 0.50 4.85 -17.37
CA VAL A 285 1.36 3.66 -17.55
C VAL A 285 0.70 2.64 -18.49
N LYS A 286 -0.58 2.32 -18.26
CA LYS A 286 -1.36 1.41 -19.11
C LYS A 286 -1.52 1.92 -20.55
N SER A 287 -1.72 3.22 -20.75
CA SER A 287 -1.76 3.79 -22.10
C SER A 287 -0.42 3.68 -22.82
N SER A 288 0.70 3.90 -22.09
CA SER A 288 2.04 3.79 -22.67
C SER A 288 2.38 2.35 -23.08
N SER A 289 1.99 1.37 -22.25
CA SER A 289 2.24 -0.04 -22.57
C SER A 289 1.36 -0.56 -23.71
N ARG A 290 0.15 0.00 -23.91
CA ARG A 290 -0.73 -0.35 -25.04
C ARG A 290 -0.10 0.00 -26.39
N ALA A 291 0.50 1.19 -26.51
CA ALA A 291 1.24 1.59 -27.71
C ALA A 291 2.43 0.66 -28.02
N GLU A 292 3.06 0.07 -26.98
CA GLU A 292 4.12 -0.93 -27.15
C GLU A 292 3.57 -2.34 -27.50
N SER A 293 2.39 -2.69 -27.00
CA SER A 293 1.81 -4.06 -27.10
C SER A 293 0.97 -4.31 -28.34
N GLU A 294 0.55 -3.28 -29.09
CA GLU A 294 0.00 -3.46 -30.46
C GLU A 294 1.00 -4.18 -31.40
N LYS A 295 2.28 -4.25 -31.03
CA LYS A 295 3.31 -5.04 -31.73
C LYS A 295 3.44 -6.49 -31.26
N ASN A 296 2.96 -6.82 -30.04
CA ASN A 296 3.28 -8.08 -29.34
C ASN A 296 2.05 -8.90 -28.90
N HIS A 297 0.81 -8.47 -29.19
CA HIS A 297 -0.47 -9.14 -28.86
C HIS A 297 -0.72 -9.50 -27.38
N LEU A 298 0.19 -9.15 -26.46
CA LEU A 298 0.09 -9.45 -25.04
C LEU A 298 -0.43 -8.26 -24.23
N SER A 299 -1.45 -8.49 -23.39
CA SER A 299 -2.07 -7.47 -22.53
C SER A 299 -1.37 -7.27 -21.18
N CYS A 300 -0.04 -7.43 -21.10
CA CYS A 300 0.67 -7.23 -19.85
C CYS A 300 1.10 -5.76 -19.65
N CYS A 301 0.70 -5.17 -18.52
CA CYS A 301 1.16 -3.85 -18.10
C CYS A 301 2.09 -3.99 -16.88
N PRO A 302 3.38 -3.63 -16.98
CA PRO A 302 4.30 -3.69 -15.86
C PRO A 302 4.00 -2.56 -14.86
N LEU A 303 3.58 -2.94 -13.66
CA LEU A 303 3.21 -2.04 -12.55
C LEU A 303 4.11 -2.23 -11.33
N GLY A 304 5.13 -3.09 -11.41
CA GLY A 304 6.00 -3.45 -10.29
C GLY A 304 6.76 -2.26 -9.68
N ASP A 305 7.04 -1.25 -10.49
CA ASP A 305 7.76 -0.02 -10.07
C ASP A 305 6.87 0.99 -9.30
N MET A 306 5.56 0.73 -9.19
CA MET A 306 4.63 1.54 -8.42
C MET A 306 4.20 0.80 -7.16
N LEU A 307 4.05 1.49 -6.02
CA LEU A 307 3.59 0.87 -4.77
C LEU A 307 2.74 1.83 -3.95
N ILE A 308 1.61 1.32 -3.45
CA ILE A 308 0.79 1.93 -2.41
C ILE A 308 0.77 1.00 -1.21
N PHE A 309 0.94 1.58 -0.02
CA PHE A 309 0.84 0.86 1.24
C PHE A 309 0.03 1.67 2.25
N GLY A 310 -0.55 0.99 3.24
CA GLY A 310 -1.38 1.60 4.27
C GLY A 310 -2.61 0.74 4.56
N ASN A 311 -3.53 1.26 5.38
CA ASN A 311 -4.75 0.52 5.70
C ASN A 311 -5.72 0.57 4.51
N LYS A 312 -6.07 -0.62 3.98
CA LYS A 312 -6.91 -0.80 2.78
C LYS A 312 -8.27 -0.09 2.89
N ASP A 313 -8.94 -0.22 4.04
CA ASP A 313 -10.27 0.35 4.26
C ASP A 313 -10.22 1.88 4.33
N ARG A 314 -9.22 2.43 5.01
CA ARG A 314 -9.01 3.88 5.13
C ARG A 314 -8.60 4.52 3.81
N LEU A 315 -7.83 3.80 2.98
CA LEU A 315 -7.42 4.25 1.66
C LEU A 315 -8.56 4.23 0.63
N LYS A 316 -9.61 3.43 0.88
CA LYS A 316 -10.72 3.22 -0.07
C LYS A 316 -10.19 2.85 -1.45
N VAL A 317 -9.31 1.84 -1.50
CA VAL A 317 -8.69 1.38 -2.75
C VAL A 317 -9.78 1.00 -3.75
N VAL A 318 -9.78 1.69 -4.90
CA VAL A 318 -10.75 1.48 -5.98
C VAL A 318 -10.33 0.30 -6.87
N PRO A 319 -11.29 -0.39 -7.52
CA PRO A 319 -11.00 -1.48 -8.44
C PRO A 319 -9.93 -1.12 -9.48
N GLY A 320 -9.00 -2.04 -9.70
CA GLY A 320 -7.84 -1.88 -10.57
C GLY A 320 -6.64 -1.21 -9.91
N VAL A 321 -6.80 -0.38 -8.87
CA VAL A 321 -5.66 0.18 -8.10
C VAL A 321 -5.10 -0.85 -7.13
N GLU A 322 -5.84 -1.92 -6.79
CA GLU A 322 -5.29 -3.02 -5.99
C GLU A 322 -4.02 -3.64 -6.58
N GLU A 323 -3.84 -3.61 -7.90
CA GLU A 323 -2.65 -4.14 -8.59
C GLU A 323 -1.31 -3.55 -8.09
N ILE A 324 -1.36 -2.33 -7.55
CA ILE A 324 -0.20 -1.63 -6.97
C ILE A 324 -0.26 -1.53 -5.44
N PHE A 325 -1.27 -2.13 -4.81
CA PHE A 325 -1.36 -2.20 -3.36
C PHE A 325 -0.49 -3.33 -2.80
N LEU A 326 0.28 -3.04 -1.75
CA LEU A 326 1.29 -3.95 -1.20
C LEU A 326 0.73 -5.33 -0.84
N ASP A 327 -0.35 -5.39 -0.07
CA ASP A 327 -0.89 -6.66 0.42
C ASP A 327 -1.45 -7.50 -0.74
N TYR A 328 -2.13 -6.86 -1.70
CA TYR A 328 -2.63 -7.54 -2.88
C TYR A 328 -1.48 -8.12 -3.70
N ARG A 329 -0.42 -7.33 -3.92
CA ARG A 329 0.79 -7.78 -4.60
C ARG A 329 1.42 -8.99 -3.91
N PHE A 330 1.51 -8.95 -2.59
CA PHE A 330 2.02 -10.07 -1.79
C PHE A 330 1.19 -11.34 -2.01
N ASP A 331 -0.14 -11.22 -1.90
CA ASP A 331 -1.07 -12.34 -2.10
C ASP A 331 -0.97 -12.96 -3.50
N ARG A 332 -0.70 -12.16 -4.53
CA ARG A 332 -0.49 -12.64 -5.91
C ARG A 332 0.85 -13.36 -6.05
N LEU A 333 1.93 -12.81 -5.52
CA LEU A 333 3.28 -13.36 -5.67
C LEU A 333 3.49 -14.64 -4.83
N ILE A 334 2.88 -14.72 -3.65
CA ILE A 334 3.02 -15.91 -2.79
C ILE A 334 2.38 -17.14 -3.42
N LYS A 335 1.25 -16.97 -4.13
CA LYS A 335 0.59 -18.06 -4.88
C LYS A 335 1.50 -18.63 -5.96
N CYS A 336 2.26 -17.77 -6.64
CA CYS A 336 3.24 -18.20 -7.65
C CYS A 336 4.41 -18.99 -7.03
N SER A 337 4.64 -18.88 -5.72
CA SER A 337 5.77 -19.51 -5.02
C SER A 337 5.39 -20.85 -4.34
N LEU A 338 4.14 -21.31 -4.48
CA LEU A 338 3.68 -22.55 -3.87
C LEU A 338 4.36 -23.80 -4.48
N PRO A 339 4.70 -24.84 -3.69
CA PRO A 339 5.44 -26.00 -4.21
C PRO A 339 4.71 -26.79 -5.31
N SER A 340 3.40 -26.97 -5.20
CA SER A 340 2.60 -27.85 -6.08
C SER A 340 1.83 -27.11 -7.18
N THR A 341 1.69 -25.79 -7.07
CA THR A 341 0.92 -24.97 -8.02
C THR A 341 1.68 -23.72 -8.46
N GLY A 342 2.88 -23.51 -7.92
CA GLY A 342 3.71 -22.37 -8.27
C GLY A 342 4.42 -22.55 -9.60
N TRP A 343 5.08 -21.48 -10.04
CA TRP A 343 5.66 -21.38 -11.37
C TRP A 343 6.65 -22.50 -11.68
N LYS A 344 7.48 -22.93 -10.71
CA LYS A 344 8.47 -24.00 -10.90
C LYS A 344 7.80 -25.31 -11.30
N HIS A 345 6.77 -25.70 -10.54
CA HIS A 345 6.00 -26.89 -10.82
C HIS A 345 5.28 -26.78 -12.17
N CYS A 346 4.72 -25.61 -12.49
CA CYS A 346 4.03 -25.38 -13.76
C CYS A 346 4.99 -25.49 -14.96
N VAL A 347 6.20 -24.94 -14.86
CA VAL A 347 7.24 -25.06 -15.89
C VAL A 347 7.64 -26.52 -16.08
N VAL A 348 7.94 -27.25 -15.00
CA VAL A 348 8.31 -28.67 -15.08
C VAL A 348 7.18 -29.50 -15.67
N SER A 349 5.95 -29.32 -15.20
CA SER A 349 4.76 -30.03 -15.74
C SER A 349 4.55 -29.77 -17.23
N MET A 350 4.77 -28.52 -17.68
CA MET A 350 4.65 -28.18 -19.10
C MET A 350 5.77 -28.83 -19.92
N ILE A 351 7.01 -28.83 -19.43
CA ILE A 351 8.13 -29.52 -20.08
C ILE A 351 7.83 -31.02 -20.19
N ASP A 352 7.44 -31.66 -19.08
CA ASP A 352 7.09 -33.09 -19.04
C ASP A 352 5.97 -33.43 -20.02
N PHE A 353 4.97 -32.56 -20.16
CA PHE A 353 3.93 -32.74 -21.16
C PHE A 353 4.46 -32.61 -22.59
N LEU A 354 5.21 -31.55 -22.90
CA LEU A 354 5.75 -31.33 -24.24
C LEU A 354 6.70 -32.44 -24.67
N GLU A 355 7.45 -33.04 -23.73
CA GLU A 355 8.37 -34.14 -24.02
C GLU A 355 7.71 -35.52 -24.03
N ASP A 356 6.72 -35.78 -23.17
CA ASP A 356 6.20 -37.13 -22.91
C ASP A 356 4.69 -37.31 -23.13
N CYS A 357 3.99 -36.36 -23.78
CA CYS A 357 2.53 -36.41 -23.97
C CYS A 357 2.03 -37.75 -24.55
N ILE A 358 2.71 -38.30 -25.56
CA ILE A 358 2.31 -39.58 -26.20
C ILE A 358 2.40 -40.72 -25.18
N SER A 359 3.50 -40.82 -24.44
CA SER A 359 3.71 -41.85 -23.42
C SER A 359 2.68 -41.73 -22.30
N GLN A 360 2.41 -40.50 -21.84
CA GLN A 360 1.38 -40.23 -20.84
C GLN A 360 -0.02 -40.62 -21.33
N TYR A 361 -0.33 -40.40 -22.62
CA TYR A 361 -1.59 -40.83 -23.20
C TYR A 361 -1.72 -42.36 -23.25
N LYS A 362 -0.66 -43.10 -23.61
CA LYS A 362 -0.68 -44.57 -23.58
C LYS A 362 -0.99 -45.10 -22.18
N ILE A 363 -0.36 -44.54 -21.16
CA ILE A 363 -0.63 -44.88 -19.76
C ILE A 363 -2.09 -44.54 -19.37
N TYR A 364 -2.59 -43.37 -19.77
CA TYR A 364 -4.00 -43.00 -19.57
C TYR A 364 -4.94 -44.03 -20.21
N MET A 365 -4.69 -44.42 -21.47
CA MET A 365 -5.47 -45.42 -22.20
C MET A 365 -5.48 -46.78 -21.47
N GLU A 366 -4.35 -47.21 -20.94
CA GLU A 366 -4.25 -48.45 -20.16
C GLU A 366 -5.03 -48.36 -18.85
N ASN A 367 -4.90 -47.25 -18.13
CA ASN A 367 -5.61 -47.02 -16.87
C ASN A 367 -7.14 -46.96 -17.06
N GLU A 368 -7.64 -46.32 -18.12
CA GLU A 368 -9.07 -46.27 -18.43
C GLU A 368 -9.64 -47.67 -18.75
N LYS A 369 -8.84 -48.56 -19.35
CA LYS A 369 -9.26 -49.96 -19.62
C LYS A 369 -9.41 -50.79 -18.34
N ILE A 370 -8.69 -50.44 -17.28
CA ILE A 370 -8.68 -51.17 -15.99
C ILE A 370 -9.81 -50.69 -15.06
N LYS A 371 -10.33 -49.47 -15.26
CA LYS A 371 -11.44 -48.96 -14.43
C LYS A 371 -12.68 -49.86 -14.55
N PRO A 372 -13.29 -50.31 -13.44
CA PRO A 372 -14.51 -51.09 -13.50
C PRO A 372 -15.61 -50.25 -14.14
N LYS A 373 -16.20 -50.75 -15.24
CA LYS A 373 -17.42 -50.16 -15.80
C LYS A 373 -18.46 -50.15 -14.68
N LYS A 374 -18.85 -48.96 -14.19
CA LYS A 374 -19.99 -48.84 -13.28
C LYS A 374 -21.19 -49.43 -14.01
N ILE A 375 -21.62 -50.61 -13.56
CA ILE A 375 -22.95 -51.13 -13.89
C ILE A 375 -23.89 -50.30 -13.02
N LEU A 376 -24.46 -49.26 -13.60
CA LEU A 376 -25.55 -48.50 -12.98
C LEU A 376 -26.85 -49.09 -13.51
N GLU A 377 -27.51 -49.87 -12.64
CA GLU A 377 -28.95 -50.08 -12.69
C GLU A 377 -29.63 -48.77 -12.28
N ASP A 378 -29.70 -47.79 -13.18
CA ASP A 378 -30.75 -46.77 -13.10
C ASP A 378 -30.90 -46.03 -14.44
N GLU A 379 -32.15 -45.94 -14.92
CA GLU A 379 -32.54 -45.49 -16.25
C GLU A 379 -32.51 -43.96 -16.43
N THR A 380 -31.43 -43.29 -16.03
CA THR A 380 -31.18 -41.89 -16.44
C THR A 380 -29.79 -41.73 -17.04
N ILE A 381 -29.80 -41.52 -18.36
CA ILE A 381 -28.68 -41.53 -19.27
C ILE A 381 -27.58 -40.52 -18.86
N GLN A 382 -26.48 -41.02 -18.32
CA GLN A 382 -25.14 -40.49 -18.61
C GLN A 382 -24.35 -41.62 -19.27
N GLN A 383 -24.03 -41.46 -20.55
CA GLN A 383 -23.22 -42.42 -21.30
C GLN A 383 -21.88 -42.67 -20.57
N PRO A 384 -21.34 -43.90 -20.59
CA PRO A 384 -19.99 -44.15 -20.07
C PRO A 384 -19.02 -43.20 -20.76
N GLU A 385 -18.15 -42.52 -20.01
CA GLU A 385 -17.10 -41.66 -20.59
C GLU A 385 -16.30 -42.50 -21.59
N LEU A 386 -16.58 -42.29 -22.89
CA LEU A 386 -15.83 -42.90 -23.96
C LEU A 386 -14.39 -42.43 -23.82
N ILE A 387 -13.44 -43.37 -23.83
CA ILE A 387 -12.01 -43.08 -23.74
C ILE A 387 -11.67 -41.92 -24.68
N LYS A 388 -11.10 -40.84 -24.13
CA LYS A 388 -10.83 -39.63 -24.90
C LYS A 388 -9.87 -39.94 -26.04
N SER A 389 -10.13 -39.38 -27.23
CA SER A 389 -9.13 -39.38 -28.32
C SER A 389 -7.87 -38.66 -27.86
N PHE A 390 -6.72 -38.98 -28.48
CA PHE A 390 -5.45 -38.32 -28.15
C PHE A 390 -5.56 -36.81 -28.24
N LEU A 391 -6.19 -36.31 -29.32
CA LEU A 391 -6.44 -34.89 -29.51
C LEU A 391 -7.22 -34.26 -28.35
N LYS A 392 -8.32 -34.89 -27.90
CA LYS A 392 -9.12 -34.38 -26.78
C LYS A 392 -8.35 -34.44 -25.45
N TYR A 393 -7.63 -35.53 -25.21
CA TYR A 393 -6.77 -35.69 -24.04
C TYR A 393 -5.69 -34.59 -23.96
N ALA A 394 -4.98 -34.37 -25.07
CA ALA A 394 -3.91 -33.38 -25.15
C ALA A 394 -4.45 -31.96 -24.97
N ARG A 395 -5.60 -31.64 -25.57
CA ARG A 395 -6.30 -30.34 -25.40
C ARG A 395 -6.64 -30.07 -23.93
N ASP A 396 -7.34 -31.01 -23.30
CA ASP A 396 -7.77 -30.86 -21.91
C ASP A 396 -6.57 -30.70 -20.97
N ARG A 397 -5.52 -31.50 -21.20
CA ARG A 397 -4.31 -31.48 -20.36
C ARG A 397 -3.50 -30.21 -20.57
N TYR A 398 -3.27 -29.80 -21.81
CA TYR A 398 -2.57 -28.57 -22.15
C TYR A 398 -3.27 -27.35 -21.54
N ALA A 399 -4.58 -27.20 -21.72
CA ALA A 399 -5.35 -26.09 -21.16
C ALA A 399 -5.19 -26.00 -19.63
N HIS A 400 -5.22 -27.16 -18.94
CA HIS A 400 -5.04 -27.24 -17.50
C HIS A 400 -3.64 -26.81 -17.02
N MET A 401 -2.59 -27.05 -17.81
CA MET A 401 -1.21 -26.70 -17.45
C MET A 401 -0.80 -25.30 -17.93
N ALA A 402 -1.28 -24.88 -19.10
CA ALA A 402 -0.97 -23.60 -19.69
C ALA A 402 -1.54 -22.45 -18.86
N MET A 403 -2.77 -22.58 -18.33
CA MET A 403 -3.42 -21.56 -17.51
C MET A 403 -2.58 -21.14 -16.29
N PRO A 404 -2.21 -22.02 -15.34
CA PRO A 404 -1.46 -21.62 -14.15
C PRO A 404 -0.03 -21.13 -14.48
N LEU A 405 0.59 -21.68 -15.54
CA LEU A 405 1.89 -21.19 -16.02
C LEU A 405 1.78 -19.76 -16.55
N ARG A 406 0.79 -19.49 -17.41
CA ARG A 406 0.47 -18.18 -17.97
C ARG A 406 0.19 -17.18 -16.85
N GLU A 407 -0.67 -17.52 -15.91
CA GLU A 407 -1.00 -16.66 -14.77
C GLU A 407 0.23 -16.32 -13.93
N SER A 408 1.13 -17.28 -13.71
CA SER A 408 2.37 -17.05 -12.97
C SER A 408 3.28 -16.05 -13.68
N MET A 409 3.48 -16.23 -14.99
CA MET A 409 4.33 -15.33 -15.79
C MET A 409 3.75 -13.92 -15.86
N LEU A 410 2.44 -13.78 -16.11
CA LEU A 410 1.76 -12.49 -16.10
C LEU A 410 1.84 -11.82 -14.73
N THR A 411 1.70 -12.58 -13.64
CA THR A 411 1.82 -12.07 -12.27
C THR A 411 3.23 -11.49 -12.03
N PHE A 412 4.29 -12.18 -12.48
CA PHE A 412 5.64 -11.64 -12.38
C PHE A 412 5.85 -10.40 -13.24
N LEU A 413 5.41 -10.43 -14.49
CA LEU A 413 5.54 -9.30 -15.42
C LEU A 413 4.79 -8.05 -14.96
N THR A 414 3.65 -8.22 -14.27
CA THR A 414 2.85 -7.12 -13.73
C THR A 414 3.42 -6.59 -12.42
N HIS A 415 3.80 -7.45 -11.47
CA HIS A 415 4.05 -7.03 -10.09
C HIS A 415 5.52 -6.91 -9.68
N LEU A 416 6.45 -7.50 -10.43
CA LEU A 416 7.87 -7.37 -10.13
C LEU A 416 8.47 -6.17 -10.85
N PRO A 417 9.27 -5.33 -10.17
CA PRO A 417 10.05 -4.27 -10.80
C PRO A 417 10.88 -4.80 -11.96
N ARG A 418 10.92 -4.08 -13.09
CA ARG A 418 11.75 -4.50 -14.24
C ARG A 418 13.25 -4.56 -13.88
N SER A 419 13.68 -3.68 -12.97
CA SER A 419 15.05 -3.67 -12.43
C SER A 419 15.40 -4.97 -11.71
N PHE A 420 14.43 -5.61 -11.05
CA PHE A 420 14.62 -6.87 -10.36
C PHE A 420 14.58 -8.06 -11.32
N LEU A 421 13.70 -8.04 -12.31
CA LEU A 421 13.57 -9.13 -13.28
C LEU A 421 14.77 -9.25 -14.22
N LEU A 422 15.45 -8.15 -14.53
CA LEU A 422 16.36 -8.01 -15.68
C LEU A 422 15.61 -8.08 -17.01
N GLU A 423 16.04 -7.27 -17.99
CA GLU A 423 15.33 -7.13 -19.27
C GLU A 423 15.26 -8.45 -20.05
N GLN A 424 16.33 -9.26 -20.01
CA GLN A 424 16.35 -10.55 -20.70
C GLN A 424 15.27 -11.50 -20.18
N ASN A 425 15.12 -11.64 -18.86
CA ASN A 425 14.11 -12.53 -18.29
C ASN A 425 12.70 -11.99 -18.53
N PHE A 426 12.52 -10.67 -18.50
CA PHE A 426 11.25 -10.04 -18.86
C PHE A 426 10.83 -10.42 -20.29
N GLN A 427 11.75 -10.30 -21.26
CA GLN A 427 11.51 -10.71 -22.64
C GLN A 427 11.23 -12.21 -22.76
N SER A 428 11.99 -13.07 -22.08
CA SER A 428 11.75 -14.52 -22.08
C SER A 428 10.38 -14.90 -21.51
N MET A 429 9.93 -14.25 -20.44
CA MET A 429 8.60 -14.47 -19.88
C MET A 429 7.48 -14.02 -20.83
N MET A 430 7.64 -12.85 -21.47
CA MET A 430 6.72 -12.38 -22.50
C MET A 430 6.63 -13.35 -23.69
N GLN A 431 7.77 -13.82 -24.17
CA GLN A 431 7.86 -14.81 -25.24
C GLN A 431 7.19 -16.12 -24.84
N LEU A 432 7.43 -16.61 -23.62
CA LEU A 432 6.78 -17.83 -23.14
C LEU A 432 5.26 -17.71 -23.15
N VAL A 433 4.70 -16.60 -22.66
CA VAL A 433 3.24 -16.39 -22.67
C VAL A 433 2.69 -16.35 -24.10
N SER A 434 3.39 -15.68 -25.03
CA SER A 434 3.04 -15.65 -26.44
C SER A 434 3.11 -17.03 -27.09
N LEU A 435 4.13 -17.84 -26.78
CA LEU A 435 4.24 -19.21 -27.26
C LEU A 435 3.11 -20.09 -26.74
N LEU A 436 2.69 -19.90 -25.48
CA LEU A 436 1.53 -20.60 -24.94
C LEU A 436 0.25 -20.26 -25.72
N ASP A 437 0.04 -19.00 -26.08
CA ASP A 437 -1.08 -18.57 -26.95
C ASP A 437 -0.98 -19.17 -28.35
N CYS A 438 0.21 -19.15 -28.95
CA CYS A 438 0.43 -19.69 -30.29
C CYS A 438 0.14 -21.20 -30.35
N ILE A 439 0.62 -21.97 -29.37
CA ILE A 439 0.33 -23.41 -29.30
C ILE A 439 -1.18 -23.63 -29.15
N GLU A 440 -1.83 -22.89 -28.27
CA GLU A 440 -3.28 -22.98 -28.03
C GLU A 440 -4.07 -22.74 -29.32
N MET A 441 -3.79 -21.64 -30.04
CA MET A 441 -4.46 -21.35 -31.30
C MET A 441 -4.15 -22.37 -32.41
N LEU A 442 -2.87 -22.67 -32.64
CA LEU A 442 -2.44 -23.47 -33.81
C LEU A 442 -2.78 -24.95 -33.69
N THR A 443 -2.69 -25.52 -32.49
CA THR A 443 -2.86 -26.97 -32.31
C THR A 443 -4.22 -27.34 -31.71
N PHE A 444 -4.84 -26.44 -30.97
CA PHE A 444 -5.96 -26.80 -30.11
C PHE A 444 -7.29 -26.08 -30.46
N GLU A 445 -7.25 -24.95 -31.16
CA GLU A 445 -8.45 -24.28 -31.71
C GLU A 445 -8.73 -24.58 -33.19
N ASP A 446 -7.73 -25.07 -33.95
CA ASP A 446 -7.94 -25.49 -35.34
C ASP A 446 -8.87 -26.73 -35.41
N ARG A 447 -9.98 -26.57 -36.14
CA ARG A 447 -10.99 -27.62 -36.35
C ARG A 447 -10.54 -28.68 -37.35
N SER A 448 -9.49 -28.42 -38.12
CA SER A 448 -8.92 -29.35 -39.11
C SER A 448 -7.92 -30.33 -38.50
N MET A 449 -7.36 -30.01 -37.32
CA MET A 449 -6.32 -30.80 -36.66
C MET A 449 -6.81 -32.21 -36.27
N THR A 450 -6.11 -33.24 -36.74
CA THR A 450 -6.39 -34.65 -36.41
C THR A 450 -5.45 -35.21 -35.33
N SER A 451 -5.81 -36.35 -34.71
CA SER A 451 -4.93 -36.99 -33.71
C SER A 451 -3.60 -37.47 -34.31
N GLN A 452 -3.58 -37.94 -35.57
CA GLN A 452 -2.38 -38.44 -36.23
C GLN A 452 -1.38 -37.33 -36.54
N GLU A 453 -1.87 -36.18 -37.01
CA GLU A 453 -1.02 -35.02 -37.27
C GLU A 453 -0.47 -34.47 -35.95
N LEU A 454 -1.28 -34.40 -34.88
CA LEU A 454 -0.78 -33.98 -33.57
C LEU A 454 0.28 -34.94 -33.01
N GLU A 455 0.09 -36.26 -33.15
CA GLU A 455 1.10 -37.27 -32.78
C GLU A 455 2.42 -37.12 -33.56
N SER A 456 2.40 -36.53 -34.76
CA SER A 456 3.62 -36.29 -35.54
C SER A 456 4.44 -35.10 -35.04
N ILE A 457 3.81 -34.18 -34.30
CA ILE A 457 4.45 -32.98 -33.75
C ILE A 457 5.21 -33.31 -32.45
N PHE A 458 4.67 -34.20 -31.63
CA PHE A 458 5.31 -34.58 -30.36
C PHE A 458 6.53 -35.49 -30.60
N PRO A 459 7.60 -35.32 -29.81
CA PRO A 459 8.77 -36.17 -29.90
C PRO A 459 8.39 -37.63 -29.59
N LYS A 460 8.80 -38.54 -30.46
CA LYS A 460 8.67 -39.98 -30.24
C LYS A 460 9.92 -40.44 -29.49
N LYS A 461 9.81 -40.60 -28.16
CA LYS A 461 10.83 -41.37 -27.43
C LYS A 461 10.67 -42.84 -27.84
N GLU A 462 11.66 -43.37 -28.56
CA GLU A 462 11.82 -44.83 -28.69
C GLU A 462 12.18 -45.36 -27.30
N PHE A 463 11.38 -46.29 -26.80
CA PHE A 463 11.64 -47.00 -25.55
C PHE A 463 12.55 -48.20 -25.80
#